data_AF-A0A8H2M634-F1
#
_entry.id   AF-A0A8H2M634-F1
#
_cell.length_a   1.000
_cell.length_b   1.000
_cell.length_c   1.000
_cell.angle_alpha   90.00
_cell.angle_beta   90.00
_cell.angle_gamma   90.00
#
_symmetry.space_group_name_H-M   'P 1'
#
loop_
_entity.id
_entity.type
_entity.pdbx_description
1 polymer ?
#
loop_
_entity_poly.entity_id
_entity_poly.type
_entity_poly.pdbx_seq_one_letter_code
_entity_poly.pdbx_strand_id
1 'polypeptide(L)'
;MDWDFVFSHVISGFMPTVLILILYFIVLKIYGNNQNKERIILTFVFSFYLVGVLTTTGICLKPNYSPTFSFIPFIDMIRGPKDTILNIILFLPLGFFLPLLYKKYNCFSKVLLIGFLFSLSIEVIQMFGFGTTDVNDLITNTVGSGLGYGAYKLFSRFISNSLINISKAKSKYSYYEPIILWVITILIMLTIQIYIYNIFFTININGEIHKW
;
A
#
# COMPACT_ATOMS: atom_id res chain seq x y z
N MET A 1 5.15 -12.95 14.42
CA MET A 1 4.18 -11.90 14.11
C MET A 1 2.83 -12.43 14.53
N ASP A 2 2.11 -11.70 15.38
CA ASP A 2 0.75 -12.07 15.77
C ASP A 2 -0.18 -11.76 14.59
N TRP A 3 -0.61 -12.82 13.90
CA TRP A 3 -1.36 -12.69 12.65
C TRP A 3 -2.77 -12.16 12.88
N ASP A 4 -3.38 -12.47 14.02
CA ASP A 4 -4.72 -11.99 14.36
C ASP A 4 -4.67 -10.48 14.64
N PHE A 5 -3.65 -10.04 15.38
CA PHE A 5 -3.40 -8.62 15.60
C PHE A 5 -3.22 -7.85 14.30
N VAL A 6 -2.37 -8.33 13.39
CA VAL A 6 -2.12 -7.71 12.09
C VAL A 6 -3.39 -7.70 11.24
N PHE A 7 -4.15 -8.80 11.25
CA PHE A 7 -5.39 -8.91 10.50
C PHE A 7 -6.42 -7.87 10.97
N SER A 8 -6.61 -7.72 12.28
CA SER A 8 -7.50 -6.71 12.86
C SER A 8 -7.12 -5.29 12.45
N HIS A 9 -5.83 -4.98 12.33
CA HIS A 9 -5.34 -3.67 11.86
C HIS A 9 -5.63 -3.43 10.38
N VAL A 10 -5.43 -4.45 9.54
CA VAL A 10 -5.75 -4.36 8.11
C VAL A 10 -7.26 -4.11 7.93
N ILE A 11 -8.10 -4.85 8.66
CA ILE A 11 -9.56 -4.71 8.57
C ILE A 11 -10.01 -3.33 9.05
N SER A 12 -9.52 -2.86 10.20
CA SER A 12 -9.90 -1.54 10.73
C SER A 12 -9.42 -0.39 9.84
N GLY A 13 -8.28 -0.54 9.15
CA GLY A 13 -7.81 0.42 8.16
C GLY A 13 -8.62 0.38 6.86
N PHE A 14 -8.98 -0.81 6.38
CA PHE A 14 -9.68 -0.96 5.11
C PHE A 14 -11.15 -0.57 5.15
N MET A 15 -11.83 -0.74 6.29
CA MET A 15 -13.24 -0.39 6.46
C MET A 15 -13.58 1.07 6.06
N PRO A 16 -12.89 2.11 6.57
CA PRO A 16 -13.11 3.49 6.12
C PRO A 16 -12.65 3.73 4.67
N THR A 17 -11.60 3.03 4.21
CA THR A 17 -11.16 3.10 2.80
C THR A 17 -12.25 2.64 1.84
N VAL A 18 -13.00 1.59 2.19
CA VAL A 18 -14.13 1.09 1.39
C VAL A 18 -15.20 2.17 1.22
N LEU A 19 -15.58 2.86 2.30
CA LEU A 19 -16.58 3.92 2.24
C LEU A 19 -16.13 5.07 1.32
N ILE A 20 -14.87 5.49 1.43
CA ILE A 20 -14.30 6.55 0.59
C ILE A 20 -14.26 6.13 -0.88
N LEU A 21 -13.88 4.88 -1.17
CA LEU A 21 -13.87 4.36 -2.55
C LEU A 21 -15.27 4.30 -3.15
N ILE A 22 -16.27 3.84 -2.39
CA ILE A 22 -17.67 3.85 -2.82
C ILE A 22 -18.10 5.28 -3.19
N LEU A 23 -17.87 6.25 -2.29
CA LEU A 23 -18.17 7.65 -2.54
C LEU A 23 -17.43 8.19 -3.77
N TYR A 24 -16.13 7.89 -3.91
CA TYR A 24 -15.32 8.28 -5.06
C TYR A 24 -15.93 7.79 -6.40
N PHE A 25 -16.31 6.51 -6.48
CA PHE A 25 -16.91 5.96 -7.70
C PHE A 25 -18.33 6.49 -7.97
N ILE A 26 -19.12 6.77 -6.92
CA ILE A 26 -20.41 7.45 -7.06
C ILE A 26 -20.22 8.86 -7.64
N VAL A 27 -19.27 9.63 -7.09
CA VAL A 27 -18.95 10.98 -7.56
C VAL A 27 -18.49 10.95 -9.02
N LEU A 28 -17.60 10.02 -9.39
CA LEU A 28 -17.19 9.85 -10.79
C LEU A 28 -18.38 9.55 -11.72
N LYS A 29 -19.32 8.71 -11.28
CA LYS A 29 -20.54 8.39 -12.03
C LYS A 29 -21.44 9.61 -12.19
N ILE A 30 -21.60 10.45 -11.16
CA ILE A 30 -22.38 11.70 -11.22
C ILE A 30 -21.77 12.68 -12.23
N TYR A 31 -20.44 12.80 -12.28
CA TYR A 31 -19.73 13.62 -13.27
C TYR A 31 -19.65 12.98 -14.67
N GLY A 32 -20.46 11.94 -14.96
CA GLY A 32 -20.56 11.29 -16.27
C GLY A 32 -19.39 10.35 -16.62
N ASN A 33 -18.50 10.06 -15.68
CA ASN A 33 -17.30 9.27 -15.90
C ASN A 33 -17.48 7.81 -15.46
N ASN A 34 -18.33 7.07 -16.16
CA ASN A 34 -18.63 5.66 -15.86
C ASN A 34 -17.43 4.73 -16.09
N GLN A 35 -17.04 4.06 -15.01
CA GLN A 35 -15.90 3.15 -14.95
C GLN A 35 -16.34 1.71 -15.14
N ASN A 36 -15.44 0.89 -15.68
CA ASN A 36 -15.71 -0.53 -15.85
C ASN A 36 -15.63 -1.25 -14.50
N LYS A 37 -16.36 -2.36 -14.34
CA LYS A 37 -16.42 -3.10 -13.08
C LYS A 37 -15.05 -3.66 -12.67
N GLU A 38 -14.27 -4.10 -13.64
CA GLU A 38 -12.92 -4.64 -13.47
C GLU A 38 -11.98 -3.59 -12.87
N ARG A 39 -12.05 -2.34 -13.35
CA ARG A 39 -11.29 -1.23 -12.74
C ARG A 39 -11.71 -1.03 -11.30
N ILE A 40 -13.03 -0.96 -11.04
CA ILE A 40 -13.55 -0.74 -9.68
C ILE A 40 -12.99 -1.82 -8.74
N ILE A 41 -13.18 -3.09 -9.09
CA ILE A 41 -12.70 -4.24 -8.30
C ILE A 41 -11.19 -4.15 -8.08
N LEU A 42 -10.40 -3.92 -9.13
CA LEU A 42 -8.94 -3.83 -9.01
C LEU A 42 -8.49 -2.63 -8.17
N THR A 43 -9.20 -1.50 -8.19
CA THR A 43 -8.93 -0.37 -7.29
C THR A 43 -9.19 -0.75 -5.83
N PHE A 44 -10.27 -1.47 -5.53
CA PHE A 44 -10.51 -1.98 -4.17
C PHE A 44 -9.40 -2.94 -3.71
N VAL A 45 -9.00 -3.88 -4.58
CA VAL A 45 -7.89 -4.81 -4.29
C VAL A 45 -6.58 -4.05 -4.09
N PHE A 46 -6.29 -3.07 -4.94
CA PHE A 46 -5.11 -2.23 -4.81
C PHE A 46 -5.10 -1.44 -3.50
N SER A 47 -6.24 -0.85 -3.10
CA SER A 47 -6.34 -0.14 -1.83
C SER A 47 -6.25 -1.06 -0.60
N PHE A 48 -6.79 -2.27 -0.66
CA PHE A 48 -6.59 -3.29 0.38
C PHE A 48 -5.10 -3.61 0.53
N TYR A 49 -4.41 -3.78 -0.60
CA TYR A 49 -2.97 -3.94 -0.63
C TYR A 49 -2.22 -2.75 0.00
N LEU A 50 -2.57 -1.50 -0.32
CA LEU A 50 -1.92 -0.32 0.27
C LEU A 50 -2.08 -0.27 1.80
N VAL A 51 -3.27 -0.60 2.31
CA VAL A 51 -3.49 -0.74 3.77
C VAL A 51 -2.57 -1.81 4.33
N GLY A 52 -2.52 -2.98 3.69
CA GLY A 52 -1.65 -4.09 4.09
C GLY A 52 -0.16 -3.72 4.14
N VAL A 53 0.34 -2.93 3.18
CA VAL A 53 1.73 -2.44 3.19
C VAL A 53 2.00 -1.57 4.42
N LEU A 54 1.12 -0.61 4.71
CA LEU A 54 1.29 0.26 5.89
C LEU A 54 1.20 -0.56 7.20
N THR A 55 0.27 -1.51 7.30
CA THR A 55 0.19 -2.37 8.49
C THR A 55 1.43 -3.24 8.65
N THR A 56 1.90 -3.91 7.59
CA THR A 56 3.03 -4.85 7.66
C THR A 56 4.37 -4.17 7.90
N THR A 57 4.54 -2.93 7.43
CA THR A 57 5.72 -2.08 7.71
C THR A 57 5.73 -1.55 9.15
N GLY A 58 4.72 -1.90 9.95
CA GLY A 58 4.67 -1.57 11.37
C GLY A 58 4.13 -0.18 11.68
N ILE A 59 3.67 0.57 10.67
CA ILE A 59 3.00 1.86 10.90
C ILE A 59 1.77 1.59 11.76
N CYS A 60 1.71 2.30 12.89
CA CYS A 60 0.68 2.17 13.93
C CYS A 60 0.65 0.85 14.70
N LEU A 61 1.66 -0.02 14.63
CA LEU A 61 1.72 -1.25 15.44
C LEU A 61 2.52 -1.12 16.75
N LYS A 62 3.42 -0.13 16.86
CA LYS A 62 4.26 0.06 18.05
C LYS A 62 3.61 1.05 19.03
N PRO A 63 3.34 0.66 20.29
CA PRO A 63 2.67 1.51 21.27
C PRO A 63 3.58 2.56 21.91
N ASN A 64 4.88 2.30 21.96
CA ASN A 64 5.86 3.17 22.61
C ASN A 64 6.74 3.87 21.58
N TYR A 65 6.83 5.20 21.72
CA TYR A 65 7.75 6.03 20.94
C TYR A 65 9.20 5.57 21.18
N SER A 66 9.72 4.79 20.23
CA SER A 66 11.06 4.20 20.30
C SER A 66 11.66 4.10 18.89
N PRO A 67 11.84 5.24 18.19
CA PRO A 67 12.38 5.24 16.85
C PRO A 67 13.81 4.70 16.86
N THR A 68 14.10 3.86 15.88
CA THR A 68 15.44 3.32 15.65
C THR A 68 15.83 3.59 14.20
N PHE A 69 17.12 3.80 13.96
CA PHE A 69 17.62 4.23 12.66
C PHE A 69 18.75 3.31 12.19
N SER A 70 18.60 2.71 11.01
CA SER A 70 19.66 1.99 10.30
C SER A 70 19.95 2.69 8.97
N PHE A 71 20.98 3.54 8.96
CA PHE A 71 21.35 4.31 7.76
C PHE A 71 22.50 3.70 6.97
N ILE A 72 23.11 2.61 7.46
CA ILE A 72 24.25 1.99 6.79
C ILE A 72 23.72 0.98 5.77
N PRO A 73 23.83 1.25 4.47
CA PRO A 73 23.27 0.37 3.47
C PRO A 73 24.06 -0.95 3.40
N PHE A 74 23.39 -2.01 2.99
CA PHE A 74 23.89 -3.33 2.61
C PHE A 74 24.43 -4.24 3.71
N ILE A 75 24.80 -3.72 4.90
CA ILE A 75 25.30 -4.57 6.01
C ILE A 75 24.25 -5.61 6.41
N ASP A 76 23.03 -5.15 6.65
CA ASP A 76 21.95 -5.99 7.13
C ASP A 76 21.36 -6.86 6.01
N MET A 77 21.41 -6.40 4.75
CA MET A 77 21.02 -7.18 3.57
C MET A 77 21.90 -8.43 3.37
N ILE A 78 23.21 -8.32 3.64
CA ILE A 78 24.15 -9.44 3.53
C ILE A 78 23.98 -10.41 4.72
N ARG A 79 23.66 -9.89 5.91
CA ARG A 79 23.53 -10.69 7.15
C ARG A 79 22.16 -11.35 7.30
N GLY A 80 21.11 -10.75 6.75
CA GLY A 80 19.71 -11.18 6.89
C GLY A 80 18.92 -11.02 5.58
N PRO A 81 19.16 -11.87 4.55
CA PRO A 81 18.52 -11.71 3.24
C PRO A 81 17.00 -11.93 3.27
N LYS A 82 16.46 -12.55 4.32
CA LYS A 82 15.02 -12.82 4.45
C LYS A 82 14.21 -11.53 4.46
N ASP A 83 14.60 -10.55 5.26
CA ASP A 83 13.86 -9.28 5.41
C ASP A 83 13.91 -8.47 4.10
N THR A 84 15.08 -8.48 3.44
CA THR A 84 15.25 -7.94 2.08
C THR A 84 14.30 -8.56 1.06
N ILE A 85 14.17 -9.88 1.04
CA ILE A 85 13.27 -10.57 0.11
C ILE A 85 11.82 -10.22 0.41
N LEU A 86 11.44 -10.11 1.69
CA LEU A 86 10.09 -9.74 2.09
C LEU A 86 9.73 -8.33 1.62
N ASN A 87 10.64 -7.36 1.73
CA ASN A 87 10.44 -5.99 1.25
C ASN A 87 10.31 -5.92 -0.28
N ILE A 88 11.12 -6.71 -1.00
CA ILE A 88 10.97 -6.86 -2.46
C ILE A 88 9.58 -7.41 -2.81
N ILE A 89 9.15 -8.49 -2.16
CA ILE A 89 7.84 -9.12 -2.40
C ILE A 89 6.71 -8.15 -2.04
N LEU A 90 6.88 -7.36 -0.98
CA LEU A 90 5.88 -6.39 -0.49
C LEU A 90 5.59 -5.30 -1.53
N PHE A 91 6.61 -4.80 -2.24
CA PHE A 91 6.45 -3.75 -3.25
C PHE A 91 6.24 -4.26 -4.68
N LEU A 92 6.37 -5.57 -4.91
CA LEU A 92 6.11 -6.18 -6.22
C LEU A 92 4.67 -5.92 -6.72
N PRO A 93 3.61 -6.06 -5.90
CA PRO A 93 2.26 -5.70 -6.33
C PRO A 93 2.09 -4.22 -6.71
N LEU A 94 2.74 -3.28 -6.01
CA LEU A 94 2.71 -1.86 -6.38
C LEU A 94 3.21 -1.66 -7.82
N GLY A 95 4.36 -2.25 -8.14
CA GLY A 95 4.95 -2.20 -9.46
C GLY A 95 4.07 -2.80 -10.56
N PHE A 96 3.26 -3.80 -10.21
CA PHE A 96 2.33 -4.47 -11.10
C PHE A 96 1.03 -3.67 -11.31
N PHE A 97 0.42 -3.17 -10.24
CA PHE A 97 -0.86 -2.47 -10.27
C PHE A 97 -0.79 -1.12 -10.96
N LEU A 98 0.31 -0.37 -10.79
CA LEU A 98 0.46 0.97 -11.37
C LEU A 98 0.23 0.99 -12.89
N PRO A 99 0.97 0.22 -13.71
CA PRO A 99 0.74 0.21 -15.16
C PRO A 99 -0.56 -0.51 -15.58
N LEU A 100 -1.10 -1.41 -14.74
CA LEU A 100 -2.36 -2.11 -14.97
C LEU A 100 -3.58 -1.20 -14.85
N LEU A 101 -3.59 -0.34 -13.82
CA LEU A 101 -4.68 0.60 -13.55
C LEU A 101 -4.51 1.93 -14.27
N TYR A 102 -3.27 2.36 -14.53
CA TYR A 102 -2.97 3.72 -14.98
C TYR A 102 -2.05 3.74 -16.20
N LYS A 103 -2.59 4.13 -17.37
CA LYS A 103 -1.85 4.20 -18.64
C LYS A 103 -0.55 4.99 -18.55
N LYS A 104 -0.54 6.10 -17.79
CA LYS A 104 0.60 7.01 -17.67
C LYS A 104 1.78 6.42 -16.89
N TYR A 105 1.55 5.37 -16.10
CA TYR A 105 2.55 4.64 -15.32
C TYR A 105 3.07 3.39 -16.04
N ASN A 106 2.71 3.16 -17.31
CA ASN A 106 3.34 2.13 -18.14
C ASN A 106 4.77 2.52 -18.59
N CYS A 107 5.58 3.04 -17.66
CA CYS A 107 6.95 3.51 -17.85
C CYS A 107 7.77 3.13 -16.62
N PHE A 108 8.87 2.41 -16.83
CA PHE A 108 9.70 1.86 -15.75
C PHE A 108 10.16 2.94 -14.76
N SER A 109 10.71 4.05 -15.26
CA SER A 109 11.21 5.15 -14.42
C SER A 109 10.11 5.77 -13.54
N LYS A 110 8.87 5.84 -14.03
CA LYS A 110 7.74 6.36 -13.25
C LYS A 110 7.30 5.40 -12.15
N VAL A 111 7.33 4.10 -12.43
CA VAL A 111 7.04 3.07 -11.42
C VAL A 111 8.12 3.06 -10.35
N LEU A 112 9.39 3.12 -10.74
CA LEU A 112 10.49 3.27 -9.78
C LEU A 112 10.35 4.53 -8.94
N LEU A 113 10.02 5.67 -9.55
CA LEU A 113 9.82 6.92 -8.82
C LEU A 113 8.67 6.81 -7.81
N ILE A 114 7.52 6.23 -8.18
CA ILE A 114 6.42 6.04 -7.21
C ILE A 114 6.80 5.04 -6.12
N GLY A 115 7.44 3.93 -6.47
CA GLY A 115 7.92 2.95 -5.49
C GLY A 115 8.87 3.58 -4.48
N PHE A 116 9.84 4.36 -4.97
CA PHE A 116 10.76 5.12 -4.14
C PHE A 116 10.03 6.12 -3.25
N LEU A 117 9.12 6.94 -3.80
CA LEU A 117 8.39 7.95 -3.01
C LEU A 117 7.48 7.33 -1.95
N PHE A 118 6.82 6.21 -2.26
CA PHE A 118 5.98 5.50 -1.30
C PHE A 118 6.85 4.92 -0.19
N SER A 119 7.93 4.22 -0.53
CA SER A 119 8.84 3.69 0.49
C SER A 119 9.46 4.80 1.32
N LEU A 120 9.90 5.90 0.71
CA LEU A 120 10.45 7.05 1.43
C LEU A 120 9.43 7.64 2.42
N SER A 121 8.15 7.71 2.04
CA SER A 121 7.11 8.20 2.96
C SER A 121 6.91 7.27 4.16
N ILE A 122 7.06 5.95 4.00
CA ILE A 122 7.01 4.98 5.10
C ILE A 122 8.18 5.22 6.05
N GLU A 123 9.39 5.30 5.50
CA GLU A 123 10.62 5.56 6.27
C GLU A 123 10.49 6.85 7.09
N VAL A 124 10.04 7.94 6.46
CA VAL A 124 9.85 9.24 7.11
C VAL A 124 8.80 9.15 8.22
N ILE A 125 7.70 8.44 8.01
CA ILE A 125 6.68 8.24 9.06
C ILE A 125 7.29 7.46 10.24
N GLN A 126 8.05 6.39 10.00
CA GLN A 126 8.67 5.59 11.06
C GLN A 126 9.63 6.38 11.95
N MET A 127 10.28 7.43 11.41
CA MET A 127 11.13 8.35 12.19
C MET A 127 10.37 9.04 13.33
N PHE A 128 9.05 9.21 13.21
CA PHE A 128 8.17 9.81 14.23
C PHE A 128 7.71 8.78 15.28
N GLY A 129 8.50 7.74 15.51
CA GLY A 129 8.28 6.77 16.59
C GLY A 129 7.38 5.59 16.22
N PHE A 130 6.99 5.45 14.96
CA PHE A 130 6.16 4.34 14.50
C PHE A 130 6.96 3.08 14.13
N GLY A 131 8.29 3.14 14.06
CA GLY A 131 9.06 1.99 13.59
C GLY A 131 10.57 2.15 13.62
N THR A 132 11.22 1.32 12.82
CA THR A 132 12.64 1.37 12.54
C THR A 132 12.78 1.89 11.12
N THR A 133 13.47 3.01 10.95
CA THR A 133 13.78 3.55 9.63
C THR A 133 15.04 2.86 9.11
N ASP A 134 14.99 2.26 7.93
CA ASP A 134 16.10 1.54 7.29
C ASP A 134 16.26 1.94 5.80
N VAL A 135 17.45 2.41 5.43
CA VAL A 135 17.77 2.75 4.04
C VAL A 135 17.75 1.52 3.13
N ASN A 136 17.99 0.32 3.67
CA ASN A 136 17.86 -0.93 2.93
C ASN A 136 16.40 -1.17 2.51
N ASP A 137 15.44 -0.83 3.34
CA ASP A 137 14.01 -0.98 3.04
C ASP A 137 13.62 -0.06 1.89
N LEU A 138 14.08 1.20 1.91
CA LEU A 138 13.94 2.15 0.80
C LEU A 138 14.45 1.59 -0.54
N ILE A 139 15.65 1.01 -0.55
CA ILE A 139 16.27 0.46 -1.75
C ILE A 139 15.51 -0.80 -2.22
N THR A 140 15.25 -1.73 -1.32
CA THR A 140 14.67 -3.04 -1.63
C THR A 140 13.21 -2.92 -2.07
N ASN A 141 12.42 -2.04 -1.45
CA ASN A 141 11.06 -1.69 -1.88
C ASN A 141 11.04 -1.04 -3.28
N THR A 142 12.01 -0.16 -3.56
CA THR A 142 12.16 0.45 -4.89
C THR A 142 12.48 -0.62 -5.95
N VAL A 143 13.37 -1.57 -5.63
CA VAL A 143 13.69 -2.73 -6.48
C VAL A 143 12.46 -3.62 -6.68
N GLY A 144 11.70 -3.90 -5.62
CA GLY A 144 10.44 -4.66 -5.67
C GLY A 144 9.44 -4.05 -6.65
N SER A 145 9.28 -2.72 -6.63
CA SER A 145 8.44 -2.00 -7.60
C SER A 145 8.93 -2.16 -9.04
N GLY A 146 10.25 -2.14 -9.25
CA GLY A 146 10.84 -2.40 -10.56
C GLY A 146 10.57 -3.82 -11.07
N LEU A 147 10.73 -4.82 -10.20
CA LEU A 147 10.43 -6.22 -10.52
C LEU A 147 8.94 -6.43 -10.78
N GLY A 148 8.06 -5.77 -10.03
CA GLY A 148 6.62 -5.74 -10.25
C GLY A 148 6.22 -5.20 -11.63
N TYR A 149 6.91 -4.15 -12.10
CA TYR A 149 6.73 -3.65 -13.46
C TYR A 149 7.16 -4.68 -14.51
N GLY A 150 8.28 -5.37 -14.28
CA GLY A 150 8.73 -6.48 -15.12
C GLY A 150 7.68 -7.60 -15.19
N ALA A 151 7.11 -7.99 -14.05
CA ALA A 151 6.02 -8.96 -13.97
C ALA A 151 4.78 -8.50 -14.75
N TYR A 152 4.39 -7.22 -14.64
CA TYR A 152 3.30 -6.66 -15.45
C TYR A 152 3.62 -6.71 -16.95
N LYS A 153 4.85 -6.42 -17.35
CA LYS A 153 5.24 -6.49 -18.77
C LYS A 153 5.12 -7.90 -19.32
N LEU A 154 5.58 -8.90 -18.56
CA LEU A 154 5.40 -10.32 -18.93
C LEU A 154 3.93 -10.69 -19.03
N PHE A 155 3.14 -10.37 -17.99
CA PHE A 155 1.69 -10.58 -17.97
C PHE A 155 0.98 -9.94 -19.18
N SER A 156 1.34 -8.69 -19.52
CA SER A 156 0.73 -7.96 -20.63
C SER A 156 1.04 -8.52 -22.02
N ARG A 157 2.04 -9.41 -22.15
CA ARG A 157 2.31 -10.13 -23.40
C ARG A 157 1.36 -11.30 -23.62
N PHE A 158 0.85 -11.90 -22.55
CA PHE A 158 -0.02 -13.08 -22.61
C PHE A 158 -1.52 -12.72 -22.65
N ILE A 159 -1.87 -11.47 -22.33
CA ILE A 159 -3.26 -11.03 -22.23
C ILE A 159 -3.55 -9.98 -23.30
N SER A 160 -4.76 -10.02 -23.86
CA SER A 160 -5.15 -9.08 -24.90
C SER A 160 -5.17 -7.63 -24.38
N ASN A 161 -4.75 -6.71 -25.24
CA ASN A 161 -4.78 -5.28 -24.93
C ASN A 161 -6.20 -4.77 -24.66
N SER A 162 -7.24 -5.41 -25.22
CA SER A 162 -8.63 -5.05 -24.94
C SER A 162 -8.99 -5.31 -23.48
N LEU A 163 -8.64 -6.48 -22.92
CA LEU A 163 -8.89 -6.82 -21.52
C LEU A 163 -8.16 -5.87 -20.57
N ILE A 164 -6.88 -5.59 -20.81
CA ILE A 164 -6.08 -4.65 -20.01
C ILE A 164 -6.64 -3.22 -20.09
N ASN A 165 -7.22 -2.84 -21.22
CA ASN A 165 -7.81 -1.50 -21.35
C ASN A 165 -9.11 -1.35 -20.54
N ILE A 166 -9.78 -2.44 -20.17
CA ILE A 166 -10.98 -2.40 -19.33
C ILE A 166 -10.62 -2.06 -17.88
N SER A 167 -9.47 -2.53 -17.37
CA SER A 167 -8.99 -2.20 -16.01
C SER A 167 -8.47 -0.77 -15.87
N LYS A 168 -8.12 -0.11 -16.97
CA LYS A 168 -7.47 1.20 -16.96
C LYS A 168 -8.44 2.34 -16.67
N ALA A 169 -7.97 3.31 -15.89
CA ALA A 169 -8.69 4.54 -15.64
C ALA A 169 -8.93 5.34 -16.92
N LYS A 170 -10.18 5.80 -17.11
CA LYS A 170 -10.61 6.60 -18.27
C LYS A 170 -10.32 8.10 -18.13
N SER A 171 -10.15 8.60 -16.90
CA SER A 171 -10.04 10.02 -16.58
C SER A 171 -8.70 10.66 -16.91
N LYS A 172 -8.68 11.97 -17.24
CA LYS A 172 -7.47 12.80 -17.32
C LYS A 172 -6.75 12.92 -15.97
N TYR A 173 -7.49 12.84 -14.86
CA TYR A 173 -6.97 12.92 -13.49
C TYR A 173 -6.44 11.59 -12.95
N SER A 174 -6.47 10.52 -13.74
CA SER A 174 -5.96 9.19 -13.38
C SER A 174 -4.47 9.16 -13.03
N TYR A 175 -3.72 10.20 -13.40
CA TYR A 175 -2.31 10.34 -13.03
C TYR A 175 -2.13 10.61 -11.53
N TYR A 176 -3.00 11.38 -10.90
CA TYR A 176 -2.86 11.76 -9.48
C TYR A 176 -3.49 10.74 -8.54
N GLU A 177 -4.37 9.88 -9.06
CA GLU A 177 -5.14 8.90 -8.30
C GLU A 177 -4.29 7.99 -7.39
N PRO A 178 -3.18 7.34 -7.83
CA PRO A 178 -2.39 6.50 -6.92
C PRO A 178 -1.78 7.29 -5.76
N ILE A 179 -1.35 8.54 -6.00
CA ILE A 179 -0.79 9.41 -4.96
C ILE A 179 -1.87 9.82 -3.97
N ILE A 180 -3.05 10.20 -4.46
CA ILE A 180 -4.20 10.56 -3.61
C ILE A 180 -4.62 9.37 -2.76
N LEU A 181 -4.75 8.18 -3.34
CA LEU A 181 -5.08 6.96 -2.61
C LEU A 181 -4.05 6.67 -1.52
N TRP A 182 -2.76 6.81 -1.83
CA TRP A 182 -1.69 6.59 -0.86
C TRP A 182 -1.75 7.57 0.31
N VAL A 183 -1.87 8.86 0.03
CA VAL A 183 -1.98 9.90 1.06
C VAL A 183 -3.23 9.68 1.94
N ILE A 184 -4.38 9.40 1.33
CA ILE A 184 -5.61 9.11 2.07
C ILE A 184 -5.42 7.86 2.94
N THR A 185 -4.77 6.82 2.43
CA THR A 185 -4.53 5.59 3.19
C THR A 185 -3.62 5.86 4.40
N ILE A 186 -2.53 6.62 4.21
CA ILE A 186 -1.68 7.07 5.33
C ILE A 186 -2.49 7.83 6.37
N LEU A 187 -3.30 8.82 5.95
CA LEU A 187 -4.11 9.61 6.87
C LEU A 187 -5.08 8.74 7.67
N ILE A 188 -5.76 7.80 7.01
CA ILE A 188 -6.66 6.83 7.66
C ILE A 188 -5.89 6.02 8.69
N MET A 189 -4.75 5.44 8.30
CA MET A 189 -3.94 4.59 9.15
C MET A 189 -3.43 5.34 10.39
N LEU A 190 -2.99 6.59 10.22
CA LEU A 190 -2.48 7.41 11.33
C LEU A 190 -3.59 8.00 12.23
N THR A 191 -4.86 7.96 11.82
CA THR A 191 -5.96 8.62 12.54
C THR A 191 -7.14 7.68 12.79
N ILE A 192 -8.04 7.54 11.81
CA ILE A 192 -9.34 6.86 11.93
C ILE A 192 -9.18 5.38 12.29
N GLN A 193 -8.18 4.72 11.71
CA GLN A 193 -7.94 3.29 11.90
C GLN A 193 -7.74 2.93 13.39
N ILE A 194 -7.00 3.75 14.13
CA ILE A 194 -6.71 3.53 15.56
C ILE A 194 -8.01 3.54 16.37
N TYR A 195 -8.93 4.47 16.08
CA TYR A 195 -10.22 4.53 16.74
C TYR A 195 -11.11 3.33 16.39
N ILE A 196 -11.16 2.93 15.11
CA ILE A 196 -11.94 1.75 14.68
C ILE A 196 -11.39 0.49 15.35
N TYR A 197 -10.07 0.33 15.40
CA TYR A 197 -9.45 -0.79 16.10
C TYR A 197 -9.88 -0.83 17.57
N ASN A 198 -9.82 0.31 18.25
CA ASN A 198 -10.20 0.45 19.67
C ASN A 198 -11.69 0.26 19.96
N ILE A 199 -12.57 0.31 18.96
CA ILE A 199 -14.00 0.07 19.14
C ILE A 199 -14.32 -1.41 18.92
N PHE A 200 -13.72 -2.03 17.92
CA PHE A 200 -14.11 -3.35 17.46
C PHE A 200 -13.21 -4.50 17.93
N PHE A 201 -11.94 -4.21 18.28
CA PHE A 201 -10.92 -5.26 18.45
C PHE A 201 -10.16 -5.21 19.78
N THR A 202 -10.26 -4.15 20.57
CA THR A 202 -9.67 -4.09 21.93
C THR A 202 -10.49 -4.83 22.98
N ILE A 203 -11.79 -5.03 22.76
CA ILE A 203 -12.67 -5.79 23.65
C ILE A 203 -12.86 -7.17 23.04
N ASN A 204 -12.16 -8.18 23.56
CA ASN A 204 -12.42 -9.56 23.19
C ASN A 204 -13.54 -10.17 24.06
N ILE A 205 -14.22 -11.18 23.52
CA ILE A 205 -15.41 -11.87 24.05
C ILE A 205 -15.19 -12.48 25.46
N ASN A 206 -13.93 -12.55 25.94
CA ASN A 206 -13.53 -13.05 27.24
C ASN A 206 -13.15 -11.97 28.28
N GLY A 207 -13.32 -10.69 27.97
CA GLY A 207 -13.02 -9.59 28.91
C GLY A 207 -11.54 -9.29 29.13
N GLU A 208 -10.63 -9.95 28.39
CA GLU A 208 -9.21 -9.61 28.40
C GLU A 208 -8.95 -8.40 27.49
N ILE A 209 -8.44 -7.33 28.08
CA ILE A 209 -8.02 -6.13 27.37
C ILE A 209 -6.71 -6.45 26.67
N HIS A 210 -6.72 -6.57 25.34
CA HIS A 210 -5.50 -6.41 24.55
C HIS A 210 -5.08 -4.94 24.65
N LYS A 211 -4.33 -4.62 25.72
CA LYS A 211 -3.71 -3.32 25.85
C LYS A 211 -2.62 -3.20 24.78
N TRP A 212 -2.73 -2.11 24.04
CA TRP A 212 -1.59 -1.46 23.40
C TRP A 212 -0.49 -1.19 24.42
#